data_AF-A0A518G3N7-F1
#
_entry.id   AF-A0A518G3N7-F1
#
_cell.length_a   1.000
_cell.length_b   1.000
_cell.length_c   1.000
_cell.angle_alpha   90.00
_cell.angle_beta   90.00
_cell.angle_gamma   90.00
#
_symmetry.space_group_name_H-M   'P 1'
#
loop_
_entity.id
_entity.type
_entity.pdbx_description
1 polymer ?
#
loop_
_entity_poly.entity_id
_entity_poly.type
_entity_poly.pdbx_seq_one_letter_code
_entity_poly.pdbx_strand_id
1 'polypeptide(L)'
;MVLICTRRSRISILALSASLWMAGCNRSVPSSSREVIQPDAIQADGSEWVKQTWDKKHDAQLARYFRRAADVADNPALQVTPVCYSSGSRQRVYWLSPMKDTCRWAMVEFKGTRGDEMVEGIGAPFDELSGVE
;
A
#
# COMPACT_ATOMS: atom_id res chain seq x y z
N MET A 1 43.61 -71.39 8.07
CA MET A 1 43.13 -72.53 8.89
C MET A 1 42.76 -71.97 10.25
N VAL A 2 41.53 -72.22 10.76
CA VAL A 2 41.02 -71.79 12.10
C VAL A 2 40.88 -70.24 12.20
N LEU A 3 39.67 -69.66 12.32
CA LEU A 3 38.76 -69.52 13.49
C LEU A 3 39.34 -68.65 14.63
N ILE A 4 38.54 -67.88 15.41
CA ILE A 4 37.07 -67.71 15.38
C ILE A 4 36.70 -66.45 14.53
N CYS A 5 36.01 -65.36 14.91
CA CYS A 5 35.24 -64.93 16.10
C CYS A 5 34.11 -63.94 15.67
N THR A 6 33.29 -63.42 16.59
CA THR A 6 32.20 -62.47 16.28
C THR A 6 32.07 -61.35 17.33
N ARG A 7 31.49 -60.20 16.95
CA ARG A 7 30.50 -59.51 17.80
C ARG A 7 29.58 -58.56 17.03
N ARG A 8 28.35 -58.45 17.52
CA ARG A 8 27.28 -57.59 16.99
C ARG A 8 27.53 -56.13 17.37
N SER A 9 27.19 -55.19 16.49
CA SER A 9 26.59 -53.92 16.91
C SER A 9 25.45 -53.56 15.96
N ARG A 10 24.31 -53.12 16.51
CA ARG A 10 23.14 -52.69 15.74
C ARG A 10 23.14 -51.16 15.71
N ILE A 11 23.31 -50.57 14.54
CA ILE A 11 23.13 -49.12 14.33
C ILE A 11 22.14 -48.92 13.19
N SER A 12 20.84 -48.97 13.53
CA SER A 12 19.75 -48.76 12.59
C SER A 12 19.55 -47.28 12.32
N ILE A 13 20.23 -46.73 11.31
CA ILE A 13 20.05 -45.32 10.90
C ILE A 13 18.84 -45.23 9.95
N LEU A 14 17.63 -45.27 10.51
CA LEU A 14 16.41 -44.85 9.82
C LEU A 14 16.27 -43.33 9.96
N ALA A 15 16.90 -42.58 9.04
CA ALA A 15 16.94 -41.12 9.06
C ALA A 15 16.67 -40.52 7.66
N LEU A 16 15.44 -40.68 7.17
CA LEU A 16 14.88 -39.88 6.07
C LEU A 16 13.61 -39.21 6.58
N SER A 17 13.80 -38.08 7.25
CA SER A 17 12.73 -37.24 7.78
C SER A 17 11.90 -36.64 6.63
N ALA A 18 10.66 -37.11 6.48
CA ALA A 18 9.75 -36.57 5.48
C ALA A 18 9.40 -35.11 5.78
N SER A 19 9.79 -34.19 4.90
CA SER A 19 9.48 -32.77 4.99
C SER A 19 7.98 -32.50 4.75
N LEU A 20 7.14 -32.71 5.76
CA LEU A 20 5.74 -32.26 5.71
C LEU A 20 5.69 -30.74 5.83
N TRP A 21 5.15 -30.10 4.81
CA TRP A 21 5.06 -28.65 4.75
C TRP A 21 4.07 -28.18 5.81
N MET A 22 4.49 -27.26 6.70
CA MET A 22 3.52 -26.50 7.47
C MET A 22 2.72 -25.63 6.48
N ALA A 23 1.49 -26.05 6.21
CA ALA A 23 0.54 -25.26 5.45
C ALA A 23 0.34 -23.93 6.17
N GLY A 24 0.97 -22.88 5.65
CA GLY A 24 0.77 -21.51 6.09
C GLY A 24 -0.65 -21.10 5.74
N CYS A 25 -1.60 -21.46 6.60
CA CYS A 25 -2.95 -20.91 6.62
C CYS A 25 -2.83 -19.42 6.94
N ASN A 26 -2.48 -18.64 5.92
CA ASN A 26 -2.47 -17.19 5.96
C ASN A 26 -3.91 -16.76 6.23
N ARG A 27 -4.22 -16.59 7.52
CA ARG A 27 -5.56 -16.31 8.00
C ARG A 27 -5.85 -14.87 7.63
N SER A 28 -6.30 -14.67 6.40
CA SER A 28 -6.78 -13.39 5.87
C SER A 28 -7.79 -12.83 6.87
N VAL A 29 -7.31 -11.94 7.74
CA VAL A 29 -8.16 -11.25 8.70
C VAL A 29 -9.17 -10.50 7.85
N PRO A 30 -10.49 -10.68 8.07
CA PRO A 30 -11.48 -9.88 7.39
C PRO A 30 -11.27 -8.44 7.84
N SER A 31 -10.53 -7.68 7.04
CA SER A 31 -10.32 -6.27 7.29
C SER A 31 -11.68 -5.62 7.20
N SER A 32 -12.24 -5.26 8.35
CA SER A 32 -13.45 -4.45 8.44
C SER A 32 -13.07 -3.02 8.09
N SER A 33 -12.61 -2.83 6.85
CA SER A 33 -12.23 -1.56 6.26
C SER A 33 -13.50 -0.75 6.11
N ARG A 34 -13.77 0.08 7.12
CA ARG A 34 -14.76 1.16 7.10
C ARG A 34 -14.49 2.01 5.86
N GLU A 35 -15.23 1.76 4.78
CA GLU A 35 -14.87 2.30 3.47
C GLU A 35 -14.95 3.83 3.49
N VAL A 36 -13.83 4.48 3.14
CA VAL A 36 -13.80 5.94 3.03
C VAL A 36 -14.48 6.31 1.71
N ILE A 37 -15.70 6.85 1.80
CA ILE A 37 -16.48 7.23 0.62
C ILE A 37 -15.72 8.33 -0.14
N GLN A 38 -15.34 8.03 -1.38
CA GLN A 38 -14.63 8.93 -2.28
C GLN A 38 -15.62 9.52 -3.30
N PRO A 39 -16.10 10.76 -3.12
CA PRO A 39 -17.08 11.36 -4.03
C PRO A 39 -16.50 11.55 -5.43
N ASP A 40 -17.37 11.62 -6.45
CA ASP A 40 -16.93 11.78 -7.84
C ASP A 40 -16.44 13.19 -8.19
N ALA A 41 -16.70 14.18 -7.33
CA ALA A 41 -16.09 15.51 -7.37
C ALA A 41 -15.87 16.05 -5.95
N ILE A 42 -14.84 16.88 -5.78
CA ILE A 42 -14.55 17.65 -4.56
C ILE A 42 -14.31 19.12 -4.90
N GLN A 43 -14.66 20.03 -3.97
CA GLN A 43 -14.29 21.44 -4.05
C GLN A 43 -13.06 21.65 -3.15
N ALA A 44 -11.97 22.19 -3.72
CA ALA A 44 -10.72 22.47 -3.01
C ALA A 44 -9.96 23.59 -3.71
N ASP A 45 -9.34 24.50 -2.95
CA ASP A 45 -8.65 25.70 -3.46
C ASP A 45 -9.57 26.59 -4.35
N GLY A 46 -10.87 26.66 -4.00
CA GLY A 46 -11.87 27.38 -4.83
C GLY A 46 -12.08 26.79 -6.24
N SER A 47 -11.63 25.56 -6.47
CA SER A 47 -11.69 24.85 -7.75
C SER A 47 -12.45 23.53 -7.61
N GLU A 48 -13.22 23.15 -8.63
CA GLU A 48 -13.78 21.81 -8.73
C GLU A 48 -12.70 20.82 -9.21
N TRP A 49 -12.60 19.67 -8.53
CA TRP A 49 -11.73 18.57 -8.92
C TRP A 49 -12.56 17.32 -9.15
N VAL A 50 -12.56 16.82 -10.39
CA VAL A 50 -13.36 15.67 -10.80
C VAL A 50 -12.53 14.39 -10.70
N LYS A 51 -13.06 13.35 -10.07
CA LYS A 51 -12.44 12.04 -9.91
C LYS A 51 -12.17 11.41 -11.28
N GLN A 52 -10.96 10.90 -11.47
CA GLN A 52 -10.51 10.31 -12.73
C GLN A 52 -10.48 8.79 -12.65
N THR A 53 -10.91 8.13 -13.73
CA THR A 53 -10.68 6.69 -13.91
C THR A 53 -9.17 6.43 -13.94
N TRP A 54 -8.70 5.53 -13.07
CA TRP A 54 -7.28 5.19 -13.00
C TRP A 54 -6.81 4.54 -14.31
N ASP A 55 -5.63 4.94 -14.81
CA ASP A 55 -5.05 4.42 -16.05
C ASP A 55 -3.52 4.31 -15.95
N LYS A 56 -2.91 3.68 -16.97
CA LYS A 56 -1.47 3.44 -17.03
C LYS A 56 -0.61 4.72 -17.08
N LYS A 57 -1.19 5.90 -17.33
CA LYS A 57 -0.47 7.18 -17.26
C LYS A 57 -0.32 7.61 -15.81
N HIS A 58 -1.34 7.41 -14.98
CA HIS A 58 -1.27 7.65 -13.53
C HIS A 58 -0.22 6.75 -12.87
N ASP A 59 -0.19 5.46 -13.22
CA ASP A 59 0.88 4.53 -12.81
C ASP A 59 2.27 5.04 -13.21
N ALA A 60 2.43 5.44 -14.47
CA ALA A 60 3.70 5.95 -15.00
C ALA A 60 4.11 7.31 -14.40
N GLN A 61 3.15 8.12 -13.94
CA GLN A 61 3.37 9.40 -13.27
C GLN A 61 3.81 9.21 -11.83
N LEU A 62 3.13 8.36 -11.06
CA LEU A 62 3.56 7.95 -9.72
C LEU A 62 4.93 7.27 -9.76
N ALA A 63 5.16 6.35 -10.70
CA ALA A 63 6.46 5.69 -10.86
C ALA A 63 7.61 6.66 -11.23
N ARG A 64 7.31 7.82 -11.82
CA ARG A 64 8.29 8.90 -12.05
C ARG A 64 8.49 9.79 -10.81
N TYR A 65 7.47 9.92 -9.97
CA TYR A 65 7.52 10.65 -8.70
C TYR A 65 8.37 9.91 -7.66
N PHE A 66 8.04 8.66 -7.35
CA PHE A 66 8.74 7.85 -6.36
C PHE A 66 10.21 7.53 -6.73
N ARG A 67 10.57 7.60 -8.02
CA ARG A 67 11.98 7.55 -8.47
C ARG A 67 12.81 8.80 -8.12
N ARG A 68 12.17 9.88 -7.66
CA ARG A 68 12.80 11.13 -7.22
C ARG A 68 12.65 11.34 -5.72
N ALA A 69 11.46 11.05 -5.20
CA ALA A 69 11.14 11.02 -3.78
C ALA A 69 11.15 9.56 -3.30
N ALA A 70 12.34 8.95 -3.22
CA ALA A 70 12.49 7.54 -2.85
C ALA A 70 12.07 7.31 -1.39
N ASP A 71 12.48 8.22 -0.50
CA ASP A 71 12.18 8.23 0.93
C ASP A 71 10.67 8.33 1.24
N VAL A 72 9.89 8.82 0.28
CA VAL A 72 8.43 8.90 0.35
C VAL A 72 7.78 7.56 0.01
N ALA A 73 8.41 6.72 -0.83
CA ALA A 73 7.81 5.50 -1.37
C ALA A 73 7.53 4.40 -0.32
N ASP A 74 8.32 4.35 0.76
CA ASP A 74 8.14 3.42 1.88
C ASP A 74 7.08 3.89 2.90
N ASN A 75 6.42 5.03 2.68
CA ASN A 75 5.45 5.58 3.64
C ASN A 75 4.21 4.67 3.77
N PRO A 76 3.81 4.26 5.00
CA PRO A 76 2.68 3.36 5.21
C PRO A 76 1.33 3.92 4.76
N ALA A 77 1.18 5.25 4.62
CA ALA A 77 -0.03 5.86 4.05
C ALA A 77 -0.24 5.46 2.56
N LEU A 78 0.82 5.11 1.83
CA LEU A 78 0.77 4.76 0.41
C LEU A 78 0.33 3.31 0.14
N GLN A 79 0.15 2.48 1.17
CA GLN A 79 -0.18 1.05 1.05
C GLN A 79 -1.66 0.78 0.70
N VAL A 80 -2.44 1.81 0.40
CA VAL A 80 -3.84 1.75 -0.04
C VAL A 80 -3.97 2.16 -1.51
N THR A 81 -5.09 1.82 -2.14
CA THR A 81 -5.36 2.20 -3.55
C THR A 81 -5.39 3.72 -3.72
N PRO A 82 -4.56 4.31 -4.61
CA PRO A 82 -4.57 5.74 -4.88
C PRO A 82 -5.83 6.18 -5.65
N VAL A 83 -6.22 7.44 -5.48
CA VAL A 83 -7.37 8.07 -6.13
C VAL A 83 -6.91 9.36 -6.80
N CYS A 84 -7.08 9.49 -8.11
CA CYS A 84 -6.77 10.71 -8.84
C CYS A 84 -8.02 11.60 -8.98
N TYR A 85 -7.88 12.89 -8.71
CA TYR A 85 -8.81 13.93 -9.14
C TYR A 85 -8.08 14.91 -10.06
N SER A 86 -8.79 15.53 -11.00
CA SER A 86 -8.22 16.49 -11.96
C SER A 86 -8.99 17.81 -11.94
N SER A 87 -8.26 18.92 -12.05
CA SER A 87 -8.81 20.26 -12.27
C SER A 87 -7.98 20.97 -13.34
N GLY A 88 -8.52 21.02 -14.56
CA GLY A 88 -7.82 21.53 -15.74
C GLY A 88 -6.54 20.76 -16.05
N SER A 89 -5.39 21.38 -15.76
CA SER A 89 -4.04 20.81 -15.95
C SER A 89 -3.35 20.39 -14.66
N ARG A 90 -3.98 20.59 -13.50
CA ARG A 90 -3.54 20.09 -12.19
C ARG A 90 -4.21 18.74 -11.93
N GLN A 91 -3.48 17.81 -11.33
CA GLN A 91 -4.06 16.57 -10.78
C GLN A 91 -3.68 16.45 -9.30
N ARG A 92 -4.51 15.80 -8.49
CA ARG A 92 -4.18 15.43 -7.10
C ARG A 92 -4.41 13.95 -6.92
N VAL A 93 -3.38 13.26 -6.45
CA VAL A 93 -3.48 11.85 -6.05
C VAL A 93 -3.60 11.80 -4.53
N TYR A 94 -4.66 11.16 -4.04
CA TYR A 94 -4.90 10.92 -2.62
C TYR A 94 -4.78 9.44 -2.31
N TRP A 95 -4.24 9.14 -1.12
CA TRP A 95 -4.27 7.82 -0.50
C TRP A 95 -5.06 7.95 0.79
N LEU A 96 -6.20 7.27 0.89
CA LEU A 96 -7.12 7.39 2.03
C LEU A 96 -7.15 6.08 2.82
N SER A 97 -6.67 6.12 4.06
CA SER A 97 -6.59 4.97 4.95
C SER A 97 -7.58 5.14 6.12
N PRO A 98 -8.61 4.29 6.24
CA PRO A 98 -9.57 4.39 7.34
C PRO A 98 -8.94 4.00 8.67
N MET A 99 -9.17 4.82 9.68
CA MET A 99 -8.89 4.49 11.08
C MET A 99 -10.22 4.25 11.82
N LYS A 100 -10.14 3.85 13.09
CA LYS A 100 -11.30 3.47 13.89
C LYS A 100 -12.37 4.58 13.93
N ASP A 101 -11.93 5.81 14.23
CA ASP A 101 -12.79 6.97 14.48
C ASP A 101 -12.45 8.18 13.56
N THR A 102 -11.53 8.03 12.60
CA THR A 102 -11.04 9.10 11.69
C THR A 102 -10.46 8.49 10.39
N CYS A 103 -9.88 9.29 9.50
CA CYS A 103 -9.10 8.83 8.35
C CYS A 103 -7.67 9.43 8.40
N ARG A 104 -6.64 8.63 8.08
CA ARG A 104 -5.32 9.16 7.71
C ARG A 104 -5.26 9.28 6.20
N TRP A 105 -4.75 10.41 5.73
CA TRP A 105 -4.61 10.68 4.30
C TRP A 105 -3.19 11.14 3.95
N ALA A 106 -2.78 10.82 2.72
CA ALA A 106 -1.63 11.42 2.06
C ALA A 106 -2.07 11.98 0.70
N MET A 107 -1.45 13.07 0.25
CA MET A 107 -1.81 13.78 -0.97
C MET A 107 -0.55 14.26 -1.71
N VAL A 108 -0.51 14.06 -3.03
CA VAL A 108 0.49 14.66 -3.92
C VAL A 108 -0.23 15.43 -5.03
N GLU A 109 0.02 16.73 -5.12
CA GLU A 109 -0.41 17.52 -6.27
C GLU A 109 0.60 17.40 -7.42
N PHE A 110 0.09 17.24 -8.63
CA PHE A 110 0.83 17.21 -9.88
C PHE A 110 0.49 18.44 -10.73
N LYS A 111 1.50 19.25 -11.00
CA LYS A 111 1.44 20.36 -11.97
C LYS A 111 2.01 19.85 -13.30
N GLY A 112 1.16 19.19 -14.08
CA GLY A 112 1.58 18.38 -15.22
C GLY A 112 2.45 17.19 -14.79
N THR A 113 3.68 17.08 -15.30
CA THR A 113 4.56 15.92 -15.05
C THR A 113 5.46 16.04 -13.81
N ARG A 114 5.30 17.10 -13.01
CA ARG A 114 5.99 17.28 -11.73
C ARG A 114 4.97 17.15 -10.60
N GLY A 115 5.21 16.22 -9.68
CA GLY A 115 4.57 16.22 -8.38
C GLY A 115 5.31 17.18 -7.45
N ASP A 116 4.56 17.89 -6.61
CA ASP A 116 5.10 18.69 -5.50
C ASP A 116 5.41 17.79 -4.29
N GLU A 117 5.75 18.38 -3.14
CA GLU A 117 5.97 17.62 -1.90
C GLU A 117 4.69 16.90 -1.44
N MET A 118 4.84 15.71 -0.84
CA MET A 118 3.70 14.95 -0.32
C MET A 118 3.24 15.54 1.01
N VAL A 119 1.95 15.86 1.09
CA VAL A 119 1.30 16.33 2.32
C VAL A 119 0.60 15.15 2.99
N GLU A 120 0.70 15.04 4.31
CA GLU A 120 -0.02 14.05 5.12
C GLU A 120 -0.92 14.73 6.16
N GLY A 121 -2.02 14.08 6.51
CA GLY A 121 -2.91 14.53 7.57
C GLY A 121 -3.74 13.40 8.20
N ILE A 122 -4.46 13.74 9.27
CA ILE A 122 -5.41 12.87 9.97
C ILE A 122 -6.66 13.68 10.27
N GLY A 123 -7.78 13.30 9.68
CA GLY A 123 -9.02 14.07 9.70
C GLY A 123 -9.91 13.76 8.50
N ALA A 124 -10.74 14.72 8.11
CA ALA A 124 -11.50 14.66 6.87
C ALA A 124 -10.69 15.34 5.74
N PRO A 125 -10.20 14.60 4.72
CA PRO A 125 -9.29 15.12 3.68
C PRO A 125 -9.93 16.17 2.76
N PHE A 126 -11.22 16.46 2.92
CA PHE A 126 -11.99 17.35 2.06
C PHE A 126 -12.57 18.56 2.82
N ASP A 127 -12.71 18.49 4.16
CA ASP A 127 -13.13 19.63 4.99
C ASP A 127 -12.01 20.67 5.09
N GLU A 128 -10.79 20.27 5.47
CA GLU A 128 -9.64 21.19 5.60
C GLU A 128 -9.17 21.82 4.28
N LEU A 129 -9.63 21.30 3.12
CA LEU A 129 -9.38 21.90 1.81
C LEU A 129 -10.39 23.01 1.44
N SER A 130 -11.46 23.16 2.23
CA SER A 130 -12.26 24.38 2.27
C SER A 130 -11.61 25.38 3.21
N GLY A 131 -10.58 26.07 2.70
CA GLY A 131 -9.89 27.15 3.41
C GLY A 131 -10.84 28.33 3.64
N VAL A 132 -11.49 28.35 4.81
CA VAL A 132 -12.40 29.40 5.26
C VAL A 132 -11.87 29.95 6.59
N GLU A 133 -11.05 31.00 6.44
CA GLU A 133 -10.47 31.90 7.48
C GLU A 133 -9.41 31.32 8.42
#